data_AF-A0A1H2D1D2-F1
#
_entry.id   AF-A0A1H2D1D2-F1
#
_cell.length_a   1.000
_cell.length_b   1.000
_cell.length_c   1.000
_cell.angle_alpha   90.00
_cell.angle_beta   90.00
_cell.angle_gamma   90.00
#
_symmetry.space_group_name_H-M   'P 1'
#
loop_
_entity.id
_entity.type
_entity.pdbx_description
1 polymer ?
#
loop_
_entity_poly.entity_id
_entity_poly.type
_entity_poly.pdbx_seq_one_letter_code
_entity_poly.pdbx_strand_id
1 'polypeptide(L)'
;MGQLLLFIVVALVVATIVFGVTVLLSGGDPGLTPVEPDGRAIPLPGDRPLGEDDISRTRFDTVLRGYRMAQVDQALQRAAYDIGYKGELIGVLEAEVTALREGRLEEADALRRAREAALAPSTAPQSDALVPVPPAPDAPVIEIEPEPVEKR
;
A
#
# COMPACT_ATOMS: atom_id res chain seq x y z
N MET A 1 38.88 -40.87 37.43
CA MET A 1 37.86 -39.82 37.18
C MET A 1 38.23 -38.90 36.03
N GLY A 2 39.47 -38.40 35.92
CA GLY A 2 39.89 -37.56 34.78
C GLY A 2 39.82 -38.23 33.39
N GLN A 3 40.02 -39.55 33.34
CA GLN A 3 39.95 -40.31 32.08
C GLN A 3 38.53 -40.37 31.50
N LEU A 4 37.50 -40.46 32.36
CA LEU A 4 36.09 -40.37 31.95
C LEU A 4 35.75 -38.98 31.41
N LEU A 5 36.25 -37.91 32.06
CA LEU A 5 36.06 -36.54 31.60
C LEU A 5 36.70 -36.31 30.22
N LEU A 6 37.90 -36.84 29.99
CA LEU A 6 38.58 -36.74 28.70
C LEU A 6 37.77 -37.44 27.60
N PHE A 7 37.24 -38.64 27.86
CA PHE A 7 36.36 -39.34 26.91
C PHE A 7 35.09 -38.55 26.59
N ILE A 8 34.46 -37.92 27.58
CA ILE A 8 33.27 -37.09 27.38
C ILE A 8 33.59 -35.87 26.51
N VAL A 9 34.69 -35.17 26.77
CA VAL A 9 35.10 -33.99 25.99
C VAL A 9 35.39 -34.39 24.54
N VAL A 10 36.14 -35.47 24.32
CA VAL A 10 36.42 -35.97 22.97
C VAL A 10 35.13 -36.35 22.25
N ALA A 11 34.21 -37.05 22.92
CA ALA A 11 32.92 -37.41 22.35
C ALA A 11 32.10 -36.18 21.94
N LEU A 12 32.08 -35.13 22.77
CA LEU A 12 31.39 -33.87 22.44
C LEU A 12 32.02 -33.13 21.26
N VAL A 13 33.35 -33.07 21.19
CA VAL A 13 34.05 -32.44 20.06
C VAL A 13 33.74 -33.19 18.77
N VAL A 14 33.85 -34.52 18.78
CA VAL A 14 33.52 -35.36 17.62
C VAL A 14 32.05 -35.18 17.23
N ALA A 15 31.12 -35.19 18.19
CA ALA A 15 29.71 -34.96 17.93
C ALA A 15 29.47 -33.58 17.30
N THR A 16 30.15 -32.54 17.78
CA THR A 16 30.02 -31.17 17.26
C THR A 16 30.54 -31.08 15.82
N ILE A 17 31.68 -31.70 15.53
CA ILE A 17 32.26 -31.74 14.18
C ILE A 17 31.35 -32.52 13.24
N VAL A 18 30.93 -33.73 13.64
CA VAL A 18 30.03 -34.57 12.84
C VAL A 18 28.70 -33.85 12.58
N PHE A 19 28.12 -33.21 13.60
CA PHE A 19 26.92 -32.41 13.49
C PHE A 19 27.11 -31.22 12.53
N GLY A 20 28.20 -30.46 12.67
CA GLY A 20 28.51 -29.35 11.77
C GLY A 20 28.67 -29.81 10.32
N VAL A 21 29.40 -30.91 10.09
CA VAL A 21 29.59 -31.50 8.76
C VAL A 21 28.27 -32.03 8.20
N THR A 22 27.45 -32.70 9.01
CA THR A 22 26.14 -33.19 8.55
C THR A 22 25.18 -32.05 8.26
N VAL A 23 25.12 -30.98 9.06
CA VAL A 23 24.31 -29.80 8.76
C VAL A 23 24.77 -29.13 7.46
N LEU A 24 26.09 -28.99 7.28
CA LEU A 24 26.67 -28.36 6.10
C LEU A 24 26.45 -29.20 4.83
N LEU A 25 26.61 -30.52 4.91
CA LEU A 25 26.38 -31.44 3.79
C LEU A 25 24.91 -31.70 3.51
N SER A 26 24.09 -31.76 4.55
CA SER A 26 22.66 -32.03 4.41
C SER A 26 21.94 -30.84 3.80
N GLY A 27 22.58 -29.66 3.71
CA GLY A 27 22.13 -28.52 2.91
C GLY A 27 20.67 -28.14 3.18
N GLY A 28 20.20 -28.46 4.38
CA GLY A 28 18.81 -28.34 4.79
C GLY A 28 18.55 -26.92 5.24
N ASP A 29 18.88 -25.95 4.40
CA ASP A 29 18.04 -24.76 4.38
C ASP A 29 16.67 -25.32 3.97
N PRO A 30 15.61 -25.26 4.80
CA PRO A 30 14.26 -25.42 4.30
C PRO A 30 14.09 -24.22 3.38
N GLY A 31 14.57 -24.37 2.15
CA GLY A 31 14.93 -23.26 1.28
C GLY A 31 13.77 -22.30 1.32
N LEU A 32 14.06 -21.03 1.60
CA LEU A 32 13.08 -19.96 1.43
C LEU A 32 12.34 -20.31 0.14
N THR A 33 11.07 -20.71 0.27
CA THR A 33 10.21 -20.98 -0.88
C THR A 33 10.52 -19.87 -1.84
N PRO A 34 10.92 -20.14 -3.11
CA PRO A 34 11.36 -19.09 -4.02
C PRO A 34 10.35 -17.96 -3.88
N VAL A 35 10.76 -16.89 -3.19
CA VAL A 35 9.90 -15.74 -3.05
C VAL A 35 9.83 -15.30 -4.48
N GLU A 36 8.64 -15.42 -5.08
CA GLU A 36 8.40 -15.00 -6.45
C GLU A 36 9.11 -13.65 -6.57
N PRO A 37 10.19 -13.57 -7.37
CA PRO A 37 11.12 -12.44 -7.31
C PRO A 37 10.26 -11.20 -7.41
N ASP A 38 10.34 -10.31 -6.40
CA ASP A 38 9.43 -9.17 -6.22
C ASP A 38 8.98 -8.69 -7.58
N GLY A 39 7.70 -8.97 -7.90
CA GLY A 39 7.24 -9.13 -9.28
C GLY A 39 7.79 -8.04 -10.18
N ARG A 40 8.41 -8.46 -11.31
CA ARG A 40 9.12 -7.57 -12.26
C ARG A 40 8.43 -6.22 -12.39
N ALA A 41 9.23 -5.14 -12.42
CA ALA A 41 8.72 -3.81 -12.70
C ALA A 41 7.73 -3.83 -13.87
N ILE A 42 6.56 -3.24 -13.62
CA ILE A 42 5.50 -3.06 -14.61
C ILE A 42 5.60 -1.60 -15.03
N PRO A 43 6.12 -1.30 -16.24
CA PRO A 43 6.26 0.06 -16.71
C PRO A 43 4.90 0.66 -17.05
N LEU A 44 4.83 1.99 -17.04
CA LEU A 44 3.70 2.72 -17.56
C LEU A 44 3.55 2.51 -19.08
N PRO A 45 2.31 2.43 -19.62
CA PRO A 45 2.06 2.45 -21.05
C PRO A 45 2.67 3.69 -21.72
N GLY A 46 3.43 3.49 -22.79
CA GLY A 46 4.07 4.58 -23.56
C GLY A 46 3.41 4.88 -24.91
N ASP A 47 2.42 4.08 -25.29
CA ASP A 47 1.73 4.10 -26.59
C ASP A 47 0.39 4.84 -26.56
N ARG A 48 -0.11 5.20 -25.36
CA ARG A 48 -1.38 5.90 -25.17
C ARG A 48 -1.33 6.85 -23.97
N PRO A 49 -2.29 7.79 -23.85
CA PRO A 49 -2.49 8.55 -22.63
C PRO A 49 -2.73 7.64 -21.42
N LEU A 50 -2.21 8.05 -20.27
CA LEU A 50 -2.34 7.33 -19.01
C LEU A 50 -3.73 7.54 -18.41
N GLY A 51 -4.30 6.46 -17.88
CA GLY A 51 -5.46 6.48 -17.00
C GLY A 51 -5.07 6.33 -15.53
N GLU A 52 -6.05 6.52 -14.64
CA GLU A 52 -5.87 6.33 -13.19
C GLU A 52 -5.41 4.91 -12.83
N ASP A 53 -6.04 3.90 -13.44
CA ASP A 53 -5.73 2.48 -13.23
C ASP A 53 -4.30 2.12 -13.65
N ASP A 54 -3.75 2.78 -14.67
CA ASP A 54 -2.37 2.53 -15.14
C ASP A 54 -1.34 2.91 -14.07
N ILE A 55 -1.57 4.01 -13.35
CA ILE A 55 -0.70 4.42 -12.25
C ILE A 55 -0.79 3.41 -11.10
N SER A 56 -2.01 2.95 -10.77
CA SER A 56 -2.23 2.00 -9.68
C SER A 56 -1.61 0.61 -9.91
N ARG A 57 -1.43 0.22 -11.18
CA ARG A 57 -0.85 -1.08 -11.57
C ARG A 57 0.67 -1.04 -11.77
N THR A 58 1.26 0.15 -11.83
CA THR A 58 2.70 0.32 -12.04
C THR A 58 3.47 -0.27 -10.86
N ARG A 59 4.58 -0.97 -11.16
CA ARG A 59 5.49 -1.53 -10.14
C ARG A 59 6.91 -1.11 -10.43
N PHE A 60 7.64 -0.75 -9.39
CA PHE A 60 9.02 -0.29 -9.48
C PHE A 60 9.97 -1.31 -8.86
N ASP A 61 11.17 -1.42 -9.42
CA ASP A 61 12.23 -2.23 -8.83
C ASP A 61 12.77 -1.56 -7.56
N THR A 62 13.13 -2.39 -6.57
CA THR A 62 13.77 -1.92 -5.34
C THR A 62 15.29 -1.87 -5.49
N VAL A 63 15.91 -0.81 -4.97
CA VAL A 63 17.37 -0.61 -4.99
C VAL A 63 17.89 -0.26 -3.60
N LEU A 64 19.19 -0.49 -3.34
CA LEU A 64 19.83 -0.23 -2.03
C LEU A 64 19.64 1.19 -1.50
N ARG A 65 19.48 2.17 -2.41
CA ARG A 65 19.16 3.55 -2.09
C ARG A 65 18.13 4.08 -3.07
N GLY A 66 16.94 4.41 -2.55
CA GLY A 66 15.83 4.92 -3.34
C GLY A 66 14.98 5.90 -2.54
N TYR A 67 13.88 6.35 -3.15
CA TYR A 67 12.86 7.14 -2.47
C TYR A 67 12.11 6.28 -1.45
N ARG A 68 11.51 6.92 -0.44
CA ARG A 68 10.65 6.20 0.51
C ARG A 68 9.36 5.79 -0.21
N MET A 69 9.06 4.48 -0.21
CA MET A 69 7.88 3.94 -0.89
C MET A 69 6.60 4.67 -0.46
N ALA A 70 6.38 4.86 0.85
CA ALA A 70 5.21 5.58 1.34
C ALA A 70 5.04 7.01 0.76
N GLN A 71 6.13 7.74 0.52
CA GLN A 71 6.07 9.08 -0.07
C GLN A 71 5.80 9.02 -1.57
N VAL A 72 6.38 8.04 -2.26
CA VAL A 72 6.14 7.79 -3.68
C VAL A 72 4.70 7.35 -3.89
N ASP A 73 4.21 6.40 -3.10
CA ASP A 73 2.85 5.89 -3.18
C ASP A 73 1.82 6.99 -2.93
N GLN A 74 2.05 7.85 -1.93
CA GLN A 74 1.18 9.00 -1.68
C GLN A 74 1.15 9.97 -2.86
N ALA A 75 2.32 10.28 -3.43
CA ALA A 75 2.41 11.17 -4.59
C ALA A 75 1.76 10.56 -5.83
N LEU A 76 1.96 9.27 -6.08
CA LEU A 76 1.35 8.54 -7.18
C LEU A 76 -0.16 8.39 -7.02
N GLN A 77 -0.65 8.14 -5.81
CA GLN A 77 -2.09 8.09 -5.53
C GLN A 77 -2.75 9.44 -5.82
N ARG A 78 -2.11 10.54 -5.42
CA ARG A 78 -2.60 11.88 -5.72
C ARG A 78 -2.58 12.16 -7.22
N ALA A 79 -1.51 11.76 -7.91
CA ALA A 79 -1.39 11.92 -9.36
C ALA A 79 -2.41 11.07 -10.12
N ALA A 80 -2.66 9.83 -9.69
CA ALA A 80 -3.65 8.93 -10.26
C ALA A 80 -5.05 9.55 -10.20
N TYR A 81 -5.42 10.06 -9.03
CA TYR A 81 -6.68 10.78 -8.84
C TYR A 81 -6.79 12.01 -9.76
N ASP A 82 -5.74 12.83 -9.84
CA ASP A 82 -5.74 14.02 -10.68
C ASP A 82 -5.83 13.67 -12.18
N ILE A 83 -5.26 12.54 -12.60
CA ILE A 83 -5.38 12.01 -13.97
C ILE A 83 -6.82 11.55 -14.24
N GLY A 84 -7.40 10.74 -13.34
CA GLY A 84 -8.79 10.28 -13.46
C GLY A 84 -9.77 11.45 -13.52
N TYR A 85 -9.63 12.40 -12.60
CA TYR A 85 -10.41 13.65 -12.58
C TYR A 85 -10.32 14.44 -13.89
N LYS A 86 -9.10 14.62 -14.43
CA LYS A 86 -8.92 15.31 -15.71
C LYS A 86 -9.49 14.52 -16.88
N GLY A 87 -9.43 13.19 -16.86
CA GLY A 87 -10.04 12.33 -17.87
C GLY A 87 -11.55 12.54 -17.97
N GLU A 88 -12.24 12.52 -16.82
CA GLU A 88 -13.67 12.82 -16.74
C GLU A 88 -14.00 14.24 -17.21
N LEU A 89 -13.17 15.22 -16.82
CA LEU A 89 -13.36 16.61 -17.23
C LEU A 89 -13.24 16.80 -18.75
N ILE A 90 -12.31 16.08 -19.38
CA ILE A 90 -12.15 16.06 -20.84
C ILE A 90 -13.39 15.41 -21.48
N GLY A 91 -13.90 14.30 -20.93
CA GLY A 91 -15.12 13.67 -21.43
C GLY A 91 -16.33 14.62 -21.41
N VAL A 92 -16.51 15.39 -20.34
CA VAL A 92 -17.55 16.43 -20.26
C VAL A 92 -17.34 17.54 -21.29
N LEU A 93 -16.08 17.98 -21.49
CA LEU A 93 -15.74 19.00 -22.48
C LEU A 93 -16.01 18.50 -23.91
N GLU A 94 -15.67 17.26 -24.23
CA GLU A 94 -15.94 16.65 -25.54
C GLU A 94 -17.45 16.52 -25.80
N ALA A 95 -18.23 16.16 -24.78
CA ALA A 95 -19.69 16.16 -24.85
C ALA A 95 -20.25 17.56 -25.10
N GLU A 96 -19.72 18.60 -24.42
CA GLU A 96 -20.12 20.00 -24.64
C GLU A 96 -19.84 20.42 -26.09
N VAL A 97 -18.63 20.15 -26.60
CA VAL A 97 -18.25 20.46 -27.97
C VAL A 97 -19.17 19.76 -28.98
N THR A 98 -19.55 18.52 -28.69
CA THR A 98 -20.47 17.75 -29.53
C THR A 98 -21.88 18.35 -29.53
N ALA A 99 -22.42 18.71 -28.36
CA ALA A 99 -23.70 19.39 -28.24
C ALA A 99 -23.72 20.74 -28.98
N LEU A 100 -22.65 21.53 -28.89
CA LEU A 100 -22.53 22.80 -29.62
C LEU A 100 -22.54 22.60 -31.14
N ARG A 101 -21.83 21.59 -31.64
CA ARG A 101 -21.81 21.26 -33.08
C ARG A 101 -23.18 20.85 -33.61
N GLU A 102 -23.99 20.21 -32.77
CA GLU A 102 -25.36 19.79 -33.11
C GLU A 102 -26.41 20.88 -32.85
N GLY A 103 -26.02 22.05 -32.35
CA GLY A 103 -26.94 23.15 -32.03
C GLY A 103 -27.76 22.95 -30.75
N ARG A 104 -27.40 21.98 -29.89
CA ARG A 104 -28.04 21.71 -28.59
C ARG A 104 -27.50 22.63 -27.49
N LEU A 105 -27.82 23.92 -27.60
CA LEU A 105 -27.24 24.97 -26.74
C LEU A 105 -27.53 24.76 -25.24
N GLU A 106 -28.76 24.39 -24.89
CA GLU A 106 -29.16 24.16 -23.49
C GLU A 106 -28.33 23.06 -22.81
N GLU A 107 -28.03 21.99 -23.54
CA GLU A 107 -27.24 20.87 -23.02
C GLU A 107 -25.75 21.23 -22.92
N ALA A 108 -25.22 21.95 -23.92
CA ALA A 108 -23.87 22.47 -23.86
C ALA A 108 -23.66 23.39 -22.65
N ASP A 109 -24.62 24.28 -22.36
CA ASP A 109 -24.54 25.16 -21.21
C ASP A 109 -24.70 24.42 -19.88
N ALA A 110 -25.47 23.33 -19.84
CA ALA A 110 -25.54 22.45 -18.68
C ALA A 110 -24.21 21.74 -18.40
N LEU A 111 -23.56 21.19 -19.44
CA LEU A 111 -22.25 20.54 -19.35
C LEU A 111 -21.16 21.53 -18.95
N ARG A 112 -21.18 22.75 -19.51
CA ARG A 112 -20.27 23.83 -19.13
C ARG A 112 -20.36 24.15 -17.64
N ARG A 113 -21.58 24.36 -17.13
CA ARG A 113 -21.82 24.65 -15.70
C ARG A 113 -21.35 23.50 -14.81
N ALA A 114 -21.60 22.25 -15.20
CA ALA A 114 -21.12 21.09 -14.46
C ALA A 114 -19.59 21.04 -14.39
N ARG A 115 -18.90 21.30 -15.51
CA ARG A 115 -17.42 21.38 -15.57
C ARG A 115 -16.88 22.50 -14.68
N GLU A 116 -17.44 23.69 -14.78
CA GLU A 116 -17.02 24.85 -13.97
C GLU A 116 -17.22 24.60 -12.48
N ALA A 117 -18.34 23.97 -12.10
CA ALA A 117 -18.60 23.55 -10.73
C ALA A 117 -17.58 22.51 -10.25
N ALA A 118 -17.20 21.55 -11.10
CA ALA A 118 -16.21 20.53 -10.75
C ALA A 118 -14.80 21.12 -10.56
N LEU A 119 -14.45 22.19 -11.29
CA LEU A 119 -13.16 22.90 -11.19
C LEU A 119 -13.08 23.86 -10.01
N ALA A 120 -14.22 24.26 -9.45
CA ALA A 120 -14.24 25.14 -8.30
C ALA A 120 -13.51 24.48 -7.13
N PRO A 121 -12.53 25.16 -6.50
CA PRO A 121 -11.83 24.59 -5.36
C PRO A 121 -12.83 24.24 -4.26
N SER A 122 -12.73 23.01 -3.74
CA SER A 122 -13.53 22.62 -2.57
C SER A 122 -13.10 23.48 -1.40
N THR A 123 -13.94 24.43 -1.01
CA THR A 123 -13.77 25.29 0.16
C THR A 123 -14.13 24.57 1.46
N ALA A 124 -14.24 23.24 1.45
CA ALA A 124 -14.39 22.47 2.67
C ALA A 124 -13.19 22.71 3.59
N PRO A 125 -13.39 23.11 4.86
CA PRO A 125 -12.29 23.27 5.79
C PRO A 125 -11.56 21.93 5.92
N GLN A 126 -10.31 21.92 5.49
CA GLN A 126 -9.37 20.82 5.70
C GLN A 126 -9.32 20.60 7.21
N SER A 127 -9.92 19.50 7.67
CA SER A 127 -9.88 19.07 9.08
C SER A 127 -8.53 18.42 9.39
N ASP A 128 -7.44 19.07 8.96
CA ASP A 128 -6.05 18.65 9.13
C ASP A 128 -5.31 19.55 10.13
N ALA A 129 -6.02 20.44 10.83
CA ALA A 129 -5.55 20.86 12.14
C ALA A 129 -5.76 19.69 13.11
N LEU A 130 -4.78 18.79 13.14
CA LEU A 130 -4.53 17.90 14.26
C LEU A 130 -4.25 18.79 15.48
N VAL A 131 -5.31 19.36 16.08
CA VAL A 131 -5.24 19.88 17.44
C VAL A 131 -5.03 18.64 18.29
N PRO A 132 -3.88 18.50 18.97
CA PRO A 132 -3.74 17.40 19.91
C PRO A 132 -4.75 17.66 21.02
N VAL A 133 -5.83 16.88 21.03
CA VAL A 133 -6.72 16.83 22.18
C VAL A 133 -5.85 16.36 23.35
N PRO A 134 -5.61 17.18 24.38
CA PRO A 134 -4.89 16.71 25.55
C PRO A 134 -5.69 15.55 26.17
N PRO A 135 -5.03 14.49 26.69
CA PRO A 135 -5.76 13.41 27.34
C PRO A 135 -6.57 14.01 28.48
N ALA A 136 -7.90 13.83 28.42
CA ALA A 136 -8.78 14.21 29.51
C ALA A 136 -8.35 13.43 30.77
N PRO A 137 -8.21 14.08 31.93
CA PRO A 137 -7.98 13.36 33.17
C PRO A 137 -9.27 12.63 33.55
N ASP A 138 -9.13 11.35 33.88
CA ASP A 138 -10.08 10.54 34.63
C ASP A 138 -11.49 10.37 34.02
N ALA A 139 -11.58 9.57 32.96
CA ALA A 139 -12.83 8.86 32.66
C ALA A 139 -12.87 7.55 33.49
N PRO A 140 -13.94 7.28 34.27
CA PRO A 140 -14.01 6.08 35.09
C PRO A 140 -14.13 4.84 34.19
N VAL A 141 -13.27 3.85 34.44
CA VAL A 141 -13.35 2.53 33.83
C VAL A 141 -14.67 1.90 34.25
N ILE A 142 -15.58 1.69 33.28
CA ILE A 142 -16.79 0.90 33.51
C ILE A 142 -16.36 -0.57 33.52
N GLU A 143 -16.27 -1.14 34.71
CA GLU A 143 -16.07 -2.56 34.94
C GLU A 143 -17.39 -3.28 34.62
N ILE A 144 -17.38 -4.08 33.55
CA ILE A 144 -18.54 -4.86 33.12
C ILE A 144 -18.50 -6.20 33.86
N GLU A 145 -19.35 -6.37 34.88
CA GLU A 145 -19.60 -7.68 35.48
C GLU A 145 -20.31 -8.62 34.47
N PRO A 146 -19.91 -9.90 34.37
CA PRO A 146 -20.60 -10.86 33.51
C PRO A 146 -21.85 -11.43 34.22
N GLU A 147 -23.01 -11.28 33.59
CA GLU A 147 -24.27 -11.93 33.98
C GLU A 147 -24.18 -13.48 33.95
N PRO A 148 -24.88 -14.19 34.86
CA PRO A 148 -24.84 -15.65 34.90
C PRO A 148 -25.76 -16.26 33.84
N VAL A 149 -25.20 -17.15 33.02
CA VAL A 149 -25.93 -17.93 32.02
C VAL A 149 -26.81 -18.97 32.71
N GLU A 150 -28.13 -18.77 32.70
CA GLU A 150 -29.11 -19.76 33.15
C GLU A 150 -29.23 -20.89 32.11
N LYS A 151 -28.84 -22.11 32.52
CA LYS A 151 -28.98 -23.33 31.71
C LYS A 151 -30.46 -23.74 31.62
N ARG A 152 -30.98 -23.85 30.40
CA ARG A 152 -32.10 -24.73 30.06
C ARG A 152 -31.69 -25.70 28.97
#